data_AF-A0A819NPN1-F1
#
_entry.id   AF-A0A819NPN1-F1
#
_cell.length_a   1.000
_cell.length_b   1.000
_cell.length_c   1.000
_cell.angle_alpha   90.00
_cell.angle_beta   90.00
_cell.angle_gamma   90.00
#
_symmetry.space_group_name_H-M   'P 1'
#
loop_
_entity.id
_entity.type
_entity.pdbx_description
1 polymer ?
#
loop_
_entity_poly.entity_id
_entity_poly.type
_entity_poly.pdbx_seq_one_letter_code
_entity_poly.pdbx_strand_id
1 'polypeptide(L)' 'MAKIDKDSAISVYCDTMNNRTNQLFRGSPERLYVLHDQKVLYQGGKGPNGYSIPSLEYILKKNLEI' A
#
# COMPACT_ATOMS: atom_id res chain seq x y z
N MET A 1 -3.73 19.40 0.87
CA MET A 1 -2.83 18.54 1.68
C MET A 1 -3.73 17.73 2.59
N ALA A 2 -3.70 16.39 2.50
CA ALA A 2 -4.54 15.57 3.37
C ALA A 2 -4.21 15.90 4.83
N LYS A 3 -5.23 16.22 5.62
CA LYS A 3 -5.08 16.49 7.05
C LYS A 3 -4.73 15.14 7.70
N ILE A 4 -3.47 14.97 8.12
CA ILE A 4 -3.09 13.80 8.91
C ILE A 4 -3.70 14.02 10.28
N ASP A 5 -4.83 13.36 10.51
CA ASP A 5 -5.44 13.28 11.82
C ASP A 5 -4.51 12.47 12.72
N LYS A 6 -4.02 13.09 13.80
CA LYS A 6 -3.11 12.45 14.75
C LYS A 6 -3.81 11.35 15.56
N ASP A 7 -5.14 11.34 15.57
CA ASP A 7 -5.96 10.36 16.28
C ASP A 7 -6.50 9.26 15.33
N SER A 8 -6.11 9.29 14.05
CA SER A 8 -6.43 8.23 13.10
C SER A 8 -5.67 6.94 13.43
N ALA A 9 -6.37 5.81 13.40
CA ALA A 9 -5.75 4.48 13.46
C ALA A 9 -4.80 4.19 12.27
N ILE A 10 -4.75 5.08 11.27
CA ILE A 10 -3.91 4.95 10.09
C ILE A 10 -2.57 5.67 10.34
N SER A 11 -1.51 4.89 10.46
CA SER A 11 -0.14 5.42 10.53
C SER A 11 0.33 5.94 9.17
N VAL A 12 0.80 7.18 9.14
CA VAL A 12 1.36 7.81 7.93
C VAL A 12 2.84 8.08 8.16
N TYR A 13 3.66 7.67 7.19
CA TYR A 13 5.11 7.84 7.23
C TYR A 13 5.60 8.55 5.97
N CYS A 14 6.72 9.24 6.08
CA CYS A 14 7.45 9.76 4.93
C CYS A 14 8.57 8.78 4.55
N ASP A 15 8.79 8.57 3.26
CA ASP A 15 10.00 7.87 2.81
C ASP A 15 11.24 8.70 3.17
N THR A 16 12.35 8.00 3.29
CA THR A 16 13.68 8.60 3.36
C THR A 16 13.98 9.48 2.15
N MET A 17 14.81 10.51 2.31
CA MET A 17 15.15 11.46 1.23
C MET A 17 15.86 10.82 0.02
N ASN A 18 16.43 9.62 0.17
CA ASN A 18 16.98 8.85 -0.94
C ASN A 18 15.93 7.97 -1.65
N ASN A 19 14.64 8.11 -1.30
CA ASN A 19 13.53 7.36 -1.88
C ASN A 19 13.65 5.83 -1.74
N ARG A 20 14.26 5.33 -0.66
CA ARG A 20 14.55 3.89 -0.51
C ARG A 20 13.29 3.03 -0.61
N THR A 21 12.21 3.40 0.06
CA THR A 21 10.95 2.63 0.03
C THR A 21 10.34 2.65 -1.36
N ASN A 22 10.31 3.82 -1.99
CA ASN A 22 9.84 3.96 -3.36
C ASN A 22 10.68 3.15 -4.37
N GLN A 23 12.00 3.05 -4.19
CA GLN A 23 12.85 2.23 -5.07
C GLN A 23 12.56 0.73 -4.91
N LEU A 24 12.37 0.26 -3.67
CA LEU A 24 12.11 -1.15 -3.37
C LEU A 24 10.71 -1.58 -3.83
N PHE A 25 9.70 -0.76 -3.56
CA PHE A 25 8.30 -1.09 -3.83
C PHE A 25 7.75 -0.44 -5.12
N ARG A 26 8.56 0.36 -5.83
CA ARG A 26 8.16 1.05 -7.06
C ARG A 26 6.82 1.75 -6.89
N GLY A 27 6.69 2.50 -5.80
CA GLY A 27 5.44 3.09 -5.31
C GLY A 27 4.96 4.30 -6.11
N SER A 28 5.81 4.87 -6.97
CA SER A 28 5.49 6.02 -7.81
C SER A 28 4.74 5.61 -9.09
N PRO A 29 3.72 6.37 -9.56
CA PRO A 29 3.14 7.55 -8.89
C PRO A 29 2.31 7.19 -7.65
N GLU A 30 1.66 6.03 -7.67
CA GLU A 30 0.95 5.41 -6.56
C GLU A 30 0.96 3.88 -6.73
N ARG A 31 0.94 3.13 -5.63
CA ARG A 31 0.77 1.68 -5.63
C ARG A 31 0.29 1.18 -4.27
N LEU A 32 -0.63 0.22 -4.30
CA LEU A 32 -1.10 -0.50 -3.11
C LEU A 32 -0.40 -1.85 -2.98
N TYR A 33 -0.05 -2.20 -1.75
CA TYR A 33 0.53 -3.49 -1.38
C TYR A 33 -0.22 -4.07 -0.19
N VAL A 34 -0.33 -5.41 -0.13
CA VAL A 34 -0.69 -6.13 1.09
C VAL A 34 0.51 -6.98 1.50
N LEU A 35 1.01 -6.75 2.70
CA LEU A 35 2.10 -7.50 3.30
C LEU A 35 1.54 -8.31 4.47
N HIS A 36 1.84 -9.61 4.52
CA HIS A 36 1.48 -10.49 5.63
C HIS A 36 2.58 -11.54 5.81
N ASP A 37 2.99 -11.82 7.04
CA ASP A 37 4.08 -12.75 7.37
C ASP A 37 5.33 -12.57 6.49
N GLN A 38 5.75 -11.31 6.31
CA GLN A 38 6.93 -10.94 5.51
C GLN A 38 6.82 -11.30 4.01
N LYS A 39 5.61 -11.59 3.53
CA LYS A 39 5.32 -11.89 2.12
C LYS A 39 4.41 -10.84 1.52
N VAL A 40 4.58 -10.61 0.22
CA VAL A 40 3.67 -9.78 -0.57
C VAL A 40 2.49 -10.65 -1.01
N LEU A 41 1.31 -10.40 -0.43
CA LEU A 41 0.07 -11.07 -0.83
C LEU A 41 -0.61 -10.38 -2.01
N TYR A 42 -0.42 -9.07 -2.14
CA TYR A 42 -0.96 -8.28 -3.24
C TYR A 42 0.01 -7.17 -3.61
N GLN A 43 0.16 -6.97 -4.91
CA GLN A 43 0.87 -5.85 -5.51
C GLN A 43 -0.02 -5.25 -6.59
N GLY A 44 -0.39 -3.98 -6.43
CA GLY A 44 -1.09 -3.24 -7.46
C GLY A 44 -0.27 -3.17 -8.77
N GLY A 45 -0.97 -3.09 -9.90
CA GLY A 45 -0.36 -3.02 -11.22
C GLY A 45 0.52 -1.78 -11.45
N LYS A 46 1.05 -1.64 -12.67
CA LYS A 46 1.78 -0.43 -13.08
C LYS A 46 0.80 0.73 -13.25
N GLY A 47 1.18 1.90 -12.72
CA GLY A 47 0.30 3.06 -12.58
C GLY A 47 -0.17 3.71 -13.89
N PRO A 48 -0.91 4.83 -13.80
CA PRO A 48 -1.39 5.47 -12.55
C PRO A 48 -2.52 4.65 -11.88
N ASN A 49 -3.55 4.26 -12.62
CA ASN A 49 -4.70 3.50 -12.08
C ASN A 49 -4.49 1.98 -12.09
N GLY A 50 -3.28 1.53 -11.78
CA GLY A 50 -2.88 0.13 -11.94
C GLY A 50 -3.39 -0.81 -10.84
N TYR A 51 -3.82 -0.26 -9.70
CA TYR A 51 -4.36 -1.04 -8.60
C TYR A 51 -5.87 -1.24 -8.77
N SER A 52 -6.40 -2.35 -8.24
CA SER A 52 -7.82 -2.68 -8.25
C SER A 52 -8.31 -2.82 -6.81
N ILE A 53 -9.26 -1.96 -6.39
CA ILE A 53 -9.90 -2.06 -5.07
C ILE A 53 -10.64 -3.39 -4.91
N PRO A 54 -11.43 -3.88 -5.88
CA PRO A 54 -12.06 -5.20 -5.76
C PRO A 54 -11.04 -6.35 -5.55
N SER A 55 -9.90 -6.30 -6.24
CA SER A 55 -8.85 -7.31 -6.08
C SER A 55 -8.18 -7.21 -4.70
N LEU A 56 -7.95 -6.00 -4.21
CA LEU A 56 -7.44 -5.76 -2.86
C LEU A 56 -8.40 -6.32 -1.81
N GLU A 57 -9.68 -5.96 -1.86
CA GLU A 57 -10.71 -6.43 -0.93
C GLU A 57 -10.83 -7.95 -0.93
N TYR A 58 -10.78 -8.57 -2.12
CA TYR A 58 -10.78 -10.03 -2.24
C TYR A 58 -9.58 -10.65 -1.51
N ILE A 59 -8.37 -10.10 -1.66
CA ILE A 59 -7.18 -10.61 -0.97
C ILE A 59 -7.29 -10.44 0.55
N LEU A 60 -7.79 -9.30 1.03
CA LEU A 60 -8.00 -9.06 2.45
C LEU A 60 -8.97 -10.09 3.04
N LYS A 61 -10.15 -10.26 2.43
CA LYS A 61 -11.17 -11.22 2.88
C LYS A 61 -10.67 -12.67 2.86
N LYS A 62 -9.93 -13.04 1.82
CA LYS A 62 -9.44 -14.41 1.63
C LYS A 62 -8.34 -14.80 2.63
N ASN A 63 -7.46 -13.87 2.99
CA ASN A 63 -6.23 -14.20 3.70
C ASN A 63 -6.19 -13.70 5.15
N LEU A 64 -7.10 -12.80 5.55
CA LEU A 64 -7.06 -12.14 6.86
C LEU A 64 -8.35 -12.28 7.66
N GLU A 65 -9.32 -13.08 7.19
CA GLU A 65 -10.61 -13.33 7.86
C GLU A 65 -11.38 -12.04 8.24
N ILE A 66 -11.22 -10.99 7.44
CA ILE A 66 -11.90 -9.68 7.58
C ILE A 66 -13.08 -9.59 6.60
#